data_AF-A0A964NNX0-F1
#
_entry.id   AF-A0A964NNX0-F1
#
_cell.length_a   1.000
_cell.length_b   1.000
_cell.length_c   1.000
_cell.angle_alpha   90.00
_cell.angle_beta   90.00
_cell.angle_gamma   90.00
#
_symmetry.space_group_name_H-M   'P 1'
#
loop_
_entity.id
_entity.type
_entity.pdbx_description
1 polymer ?
#
loop_
_entity_poly.entity_id
_entity_poly.type
_entity_poly.pdbx_seq_one_letter_code
_entity_poly.pdbx_strand_id
1 'polypeptide(L)' 'GVLRGQCLDRRIGERARLVAEIAAWERQRNADGARIKWMFTTERARDKMVRAYPDQTKES' A
#
# COMPACT_ATOMS: atom_id res chain seq x y z
N GLY A 1 -3.05 -1.13 11.55
CA GLY A 1 -2.76 -0.67 10.18
C GLY A 1 -3.39 0.69 9.96
N VAL A 2 -2.77 1.56 9.16
CA VAL A 2 -3.15 2.99 9.04
C VAL A 2 -4.62 3.16 8.62
N LEU A 3 -5.06 2.49 7.54
CA LEU A 3 -6.46 2.52 7.09
C LEU A 3 -7.43 2.05 8.18
N ARG A 4 -7.11 0.94 8.87
CA ARG A 4 -7.95 0.40 9.94
C ARG A 4 -8.12 1.39 11.10
N GLY A 5 -7.04 2.08 11.48
CA GLY A 5 -7.10 3.04 12.60
C GLY A 5 -7.69 4.40 12.23
N GLN A 6 -7.70 4.77 10.95
CA GLN A 6 -8.15 6.10 10.51
C GLN A 6 -9.52 6.11 9.84
N CYS A 7 -9.98 4.98 9.29
CA CYS A 7 -11.21 4.91 8.49
C CYS A 7 -12.12 3.73 8.91
N LEU A 8 -11.54 2.60 9.31
CA LEU A 8 -12.27 1.36 9.55
C LEU A 8 -12.26 0.90 11.03
N ASP A 9 -12.22 1.85 11.97
CA ASP A 9 -12.25 1.56 13.41
C ASP A 9 -13.66 1.17 13.92
N ARG A 10 -14.66 1.33 13.06
CA ARG A 10 -16.07 1.01 13.28
C ARG A 10 -16.57 -0.08 12.33
N ARG A 11 -17.66 -0.75 12.73
CA ARG A 11 -18.35 -1.73 11.87
C ARG A 11 -19.10 -1.00 10.75
N ILE A 12 -18.84 -1.41 9.50
CA ILE A 12 -19.59 -0.98 8.32
C ILE A 12 -20.24 -2.22 7.72
N GLY A 13 -21.57 -2.34 7.87
CA GLY A 13 -22.30 -3.54 7.47
C GLY A 13 -22.56 -3.67 5.97
N GLU A 14 -22.50 -2.56 5.25
CA GLU A 14 -22.80 -2.50 3.82
C GLU A 14 -21.54 -2.36 2.98
N ARG A 15 -21.38 -3.22 1.97
CA ARG A 15 -20.22 -3.22 1.08
C ARG A 15 -20.07 -1.91 0.30
N ALA A 16 -21.16 -1.36 -0.24
CA ALA A 16 -21.11 -0.14 -1.04
C ALA A 16 -20.59 1.03 -0.20
N ARG A 17 -21.09 1.17 1.03
CA ARG A 17 -20.61 2.15 2.00
C ARG A 17 -19.15 1.96 2.36
N LEU A 18 -18.72 0.72 2.59
CA LEU A 18 -17.31 0.41 2.89
C LEU A 18 -16.38 0.89 1.76
N VAL A 19 -16.74 0.62 0.50
CA VAL A 19 -15.96 1.05 -0.67
C VAL A 19 -15.90 2.57 -0.77
N ALA A 20 -17.03 3.24 -0.58
CA ALA A 20 -17.09 4.71 -0.64
C ALA A 20 -16.21 5.38 0.44
N GLU A 21 -16.21 4.84 1.66
CA GLU A 21 -15.41 5.36 2.79
C GLU A 21 -13.91 5.16 2.54
N ILE A 22 -13.51 3.97 2.06
CA ILE A 22 -12.11 3.70 1.68
C ILE A 22 -11.66 4.67 0.59
N ALA A 23 -12.46 4.84 -0.48
CA ALA A 23 -12.10 5.73 -1.58
C ALA A 23 -12.01 7.20 -1.13
N ALA A 24 -12.88 7.64 -0.23
CA ALA A 24 -12.82 8.99 0.34
C ALA A 24 -11.54 9.19 1.18
N TRP A 25 -11.23 8.23 2.04
CA TRP A 25 -10.01 8.25 2.85
C TRP A 25 -8.74 8.22 1.99
N GLU A 26 -8.69 7.39 0.94
CA GLU A 26 -7.56 7.32 0.01
C GLU A 26 -7.33 8.65 -0.70
N ARG A 27 -8.40 9.30 -1.20
CA ARG A 27 -8.30 10.61 -1.85
C ARG A 27 -7.75 11.66 -0.89
N GLN A 28 -8.26 11.73 0.34
CA GLN A 28 -7.79 12.67 1.34
C GLN A 28 -6.31 12.44 1.65
N ARG A 29 -5.93 11.19 1.93
CA ARG A 29 -4.55 10.84 2.27
C ARG A 29 -3.55 11.13 1.14
N ASN A 30 -3.98 10.92 -0.09
CA ASN A 30 -3.17 11.22 -1.27
C ASN A 30 -3.04 12.74 -1.49
N ALA A 31 -4.11 13.51 -1.26
CA ALA A 31 -4.09 14.97 -1.31
C ALA A 31 -3.18 15.56 -0.22
N ASP A 32 -3.19 14.98 0.98
CA ASP A 32 -2.29 15.34 2.09
C ASP A 32 -0.83 14.93 1.84
N GLY A 33 -0.54 14.25 0.72
CA GLY A 33 0.80 13.84 0.36
C GLY A 33 1.42 12.83 1.32
N ALA A 34 0.61 12.02 2.00
CA ALA A 34 1.11 11.06 2.99
C ALA A 34 1.91 9.94 2.32
N ARG A 35 3.24 10.00 2.41
CA ARG A 35 4.14 9.00 1.80
C ARG A 35 4.52 7.90 2.78
N ILE A 36 4.78 6.72 2.25
CA ILE A 36 5.45 5.64 2.99
C ILE A 36 6.93 5.96 3.03
N LYS A 37 7.50 6.06 4.24
CA LYS A 37 8.94 6.16 4.43
C LYS A 37 9.54 4.75 4.44
N TRP A 38 10.02 4.31 3.30
CA TRP A 38 10.73 3.04 3.18
C TRP A 38 12.07 3.12 3.92
N MET A 39 12.40 2.07 4.68
CA MET A 39 13.68 1.96 5.39
C MET A 39 14.77 1.26 4.56
N PHE A 40 14.45 0.86 3.34
CA PHE A 40 15.34 0.16 2.43
C PHE A 40 15.08 0.63 1.00
N THR A 41 16.06 0.41 0.14
CA THR A 41 15.96 0.77 -1.27
C THR A 41 15.38 -0.39 -2.08
N THR A 42 14.89 -0.09 -3.29
CA THR A 42 14.35 -1.11 -4.19
C THR A 42 15.40 -2.17 -4.53
N GLU A 43 16.66 -1.78 -4.70
CA GLU A 43 17.76 -2.71 -4.97
C GLU A 43 17.94 -3.70 -3.81
N ARG A 44 18.01 -3.19 -2.56
CA ARG A 44 18.15 -4.06 -1.37
C ARG A 44 16.97 -5.01 -1.19
N ALA A 45 15.77 -4.60 -1.61
CA ALA A 45 14.60 -5.48 -1.60
C ALA A 45 14.73 -6.59 -2.65
N ARG A 46 15.16 -6.26 -3.87
CA ARG A 46 15.40 -7.22 -4.95
C ARG A 46 16.48 -8.23 -4.59
N ASP A 47 17.59 -7.80 -4.01
CA ASP A 47 18.65 -8.71 -3.55
C ASP A 47 18.11 -9.73 -2.55
N LYS A 48 17.32 -9.28 -1.57
CA LYS A 48 16.72 -10.16 -0.56
C LYS A 48 15.67 -11.10 -1.17
N MET A 49 14.98 -10.68 -2.21
CA MET A 49 13.89 -11.42 -2.86
C MET A 49 14.29 -12.00 -4.22
N VAL A 50 15.58 -12.24 -4.46
CA VAL A 50 16.13 -12.65 -5.76
C VAL A 50 15.44 -13.88 -6.36
N ARG A 51 14.97 -14.80 -5.52
CA ARG A 51 14.24 -16.00 -5.96
C ARG A 51 12.83 -15.66 -6.51
N ALA A 52 12.19 -14.63 -5.97
CA ALA A 52 10.85 -14.20 -6.37
C ALA A 52 10.90 -13.14 -7.49
N TYR A 53 11.99 -12.39 -7.59
CA TYR A 53 12.22 -11.37 -8.60
C TYR A 53 13.58 -11.59 -9.27
N PRO A 54 13.69 -12.55 -10.21
CA PRO A 54 14.92 -12.75 -10.96
C PRO A 54 15.23 -11.54 -11.84
N ASP A 55 16.53 -11.24 -11.99
CA ASP A 55 16.98 -10.14 -12.86
C ASP A 55 16.66 -10.46 -14.33
N GLN A 56 15.88 -9.58 -14.97
CA GLN A 56 15.47 -9.72 -16.37
C GLN A 56 16.65 -9.65 -17.36
N THR A 57 17.82 -9.21 -16.92
CA THR A 57 19.04 -9.06 -17.73
C THR A 57 19.86 -10.35 -17.88
N LYS A 58 19.53 -11.43 -17.16
CA LYS A 58 20.26 -12.71 -17.26
C LYS A 58 19.65 -13.71 -18.26
N GLU A 59 18.55 -13.35 -18.91
CA GLU A 59 17.85 -14.20 -19.89
C GLU A 59 17.97 -13.69 -21.34
N SER A 60 18.94 -12.81 -21.64
CA SER A 60 19.28 -12.40 -23.02
C SER A 60 20.68 -12.87 -23.40
#